data_AF-A0A4V1ZWV9-F1
#
_entry.id   AF-A0A4V1ZWV9-F1
#
_cell.length_a   1.000
_cell.length_b   1.000
_cell.length_c   1.000
_cell.angle_alpha   90.00
_cell.angle_beta   90.00
_cell.angle_gamma   90.00
#
_symmetry.space_group_name_H-M   'P 1'
#
loop_
_entity.id
_entity.type
_entity.pdbx_description
1 polymer ?
#
loop_
_entity_poly.entity_id
_entity_poly.type
_entity_poly.pdbx_seq_one_letter_code
_entity_poly.pdbx_strand_id
1 'polypeptide(L)'
;MLVFAVLAAQDGIPNPSPPLPLAVAATAVYPTDAAMLRGEFDRLRQSINISVGGSIYAAYQLGRPLARATFATDDSTLKRDLVGHAAALIRDLPTYGTVAEGAREDIFAEAADSISPRVREVRVALTGSGPKFDGLPLPYDKRFHAHRIFPLKEGNQVVINTGNIHQFGSYLSTLVRLGAADKAITSDPAALRDLRTITEYLSADFLRFFWLEAPAWHWSGAFKGGMKQRALARLDGGEKMRKRTFFRGFLDYDMHVMAVAADLKAVSRLRRDLVPARDLSVIEDVNQLAARVIAERGTAGANGADFSFDRGFWDDNPISQYGGCQDARLPSRPCPIKGYTIDISHAQRWPAWLSSFAAAASTDAERRQIATLRLSLAKRIAGDIRYSNGRLLLTNFLDGRDGWFITTGSEGGHGAHPPSSLTGWAMRYGALAELADLDPRIATAQQHFCQTIISTNPADVRFRMRNYGEPEANPANGIRPQSDEYGANSPYAHICRMVEIARRR
;
A
#
# COMPACT_ATOMS: atom_id res chain seq x y z
N MET A 1 -28.36 -1.76 -62.27
CA MET A 1 -28.61 -0.73 -61.23
C MET A 1 -27.42 -0.80 -60.28
N LEU A 2 -26.60 0.24 -60.03
CA LEU A 2 -26.85 1.67 -59.70
C LEU A 2 -27.53 1.87 -58.32
N VAL A 3 -27.22 2.86 -57.47
CA VAL A 3 -26.07 3.81 -57.27
C VAL A 3 -26.37 4.62 -55.97
N PHE A 4 -25.53 5.34 -55.20
CA PHE A 4 -24.08 5.66 -55.05
C PHE A 4 -23.58 5.09 -53.67
N ALA A 5 -22.33 5.13 -53.18
CA ALA A 5 -21.06 5.86 -53.41
C ALA A 5 -20.83 7.23 -52.68
N VAL A 6 -19.77 7.27 -51.86
CA VAL A 6 -18.90 8.41 -51.46
C VAL A 6 -19.51 9.69 -50.85
N LEU A 7 -19.10 9.99 -49.61
CA LEU A 7 -18.47 11.28 -49.25
C LEU A 7 -17.36 11.04 -48.22
N ALA A 8 -16.33 11.90 -48.18
CA ALA A 8 -15.10 11.69 -47.40
C ALA A 8 -14.43 13.02 -47.00
N ALA A 9 -13.52 12.95 -46.01
CA ALA A 9 -12.76 14.06 -45.39
C ALA A 9 -13.65 15.09 -44.66
N GLN A 10 -13.33 15.58 -43.45
CA GLN A 10 -12.03 16.01 -42.95
C GLN A 10 -11.96 15.84 -41.42
N ASP A 11 -10.82 15.38 -40.88
CA ASP A 11 -10.20 15.98 -39.69
C ASP A 11 -8.75 15.50 -39.52
N GLY A 12 -7.87 16.39 -39.07
CA GLY A 12 -6.41 16.20 -39.15
C GLY A 12 -5.79 15.50 -37.94
N ILE A 13 -5.75 14.16 -37.94
CA ILE A 13 -4.91 13.41 -36.98
C ILE A 13 -3.46 13.46 -37.46
N PRO A 14 -2.50 14.00 -36.67
CA PRO A 14 -1.09 13.99 -37.05
C PRO A 14 -0.53 12.56 -37.03
N ASN A 15 0.25 12.21 -38.06
CA ASN A 15 0.92 10.91 -38.14
C ASN A 15 1.81 10.67 -36.90
N PRO A 16 1.76 9.48 -36.26
CA PRO A 16 2.72 9.13 -35.23
C PRO A 16 4.13 9.12 -35.82
N SER A 17 5.09 9.72 -35.11
CA SER A 17 6.48 9.76 -35.56
C SER A 17 7.05 8.33 -35.69
N PRO A 18 7.91 8.07 -36.70
CA PRO A 18 8.52 6.75 -36.85
C PRO A 18 9.37 6.41 -35.61
N PRO A 19 9.43 5.14 -35.20
CA PRO A 19 10.22 4.72 -34.04
C PRO A 19 11.71 4.99 -34.27
N LEU A 20 12.36 5.59 -33.27
CA LEU A 20 13.82 5.82 -33.30
C LEU A 20 14.55 4.46 -33.32
N PRO A 21 15.60 4.30 -34.15
CA PRO A 21 16.37 3.06 -34.21
C PRO A 21 17.18 2.86 -32.93
N LEU A 22 16.78 1.86 -32.13
CA LEU A 22 17.53 1.42 -30.95
C LEU A 22 18.77 0.62 -31.37
N ALA A 23 19.87 1.32 -31.61
CA ALA A 23 21.20 0.71 -31.74
C ALA A 23 21.67 0.17 -30.38
N VAL A 24 21.38 -1.11 -30.10
CA VAL A 24 21.77 -1.78 -28.85
C VAL A 24 23.26 -2.13 -28.91
N ALA A 25 24.09 -1.36 -28.22
CA ALA A 25 25.51 -1.62 -28.06
C ALA A 25 25.79 -2.57 -26.87
N ALA A 26 26.69 -3.53 -27.11
CA ALA A 26 27.34 -4.43 -26.14
C ALA A 26 26.43 -5.38 -25.31
N THR A 27 26.75 -6.67 -25.37
CA THR A 27 26.12 -7.73 -24.56
C THR A 27 26.60 -7.67 -23.11
N ALA A 28 25.92 -6.88 -22.27
CA ALA A 28 25.95 -7.11 -20.83
C ALA A 28 25.31 -8.48 -20.54
N VAL A 29 26.04 -9.37 -19.87
CA VAL A 29 25.50 -10.66 -19.39
C VAL A 29 24.60 -10.34 -18.20
N TYR A 30 23.31 -10.15 -18.46
CA TYR A 30 22.32 -9.98 -17.40
C TYR A 30 22.25 -11.26 -16.57
N PRO A 31 22.21 -11.17 -15.22
CA PRO A 31 21.97 -12.33 -14.38
C PRO A 31 20.60 -12.95 -14.69
N THR A 32 20.46 -14.26 -14.48
CA THR A 32 19.17 -14.93 -14.60
C THR A 32 18.15 -14.34 -13.62
N ASP A 33 16.85 -14.42 -13.95
CA ASP A 33 15.76 -13.92 -13.10
C ASP A 33 15.93 -14.36 -11.63
N ALA A 34 16.24 -15.64 -11.41
CA ALA A 34 16.45 -16.20 -10.07
C ALA A 34 17.67 -15.61 -9.35
N ALA A 35 18.78 -15.37 -10.05
CA ALA A 35 19.96 -14.72 -9.46
C ALA A 35 19.69 -13.25 -9.12
N MET A 36 18.93 -12.53 -9.96
CA MET A 36 18.51 -11.16 -9.65
C MET A 36 17.52 -11.12 -8.47
N LEU A 37 16.51 -12.00 -8.45
CA LEU A 37 15.55 -12.09 -7.35
C LEU A 37 16.20 -12.49 -6.03
N ARG A 38 17.20 -13.39 -6.04
CA ARG A 38 18.05 -13.68 -4.87
C ARG A 38 18.78 -12.42 -4.39
N GLY A 39 19.38 -11.68 -5.31
CA GLY A 39 20.03 -10.40 -5.00
C GLY A 39 19.11 -9.30 -4.47
N GLU A 40 17.83 -9.26 -4.89
CA GLU A 40 16.82 -8.35 -4.32
C GLU A 40 16.32 -8.84 -2.95
N PHE A 41 16.15 -10.16 -2.79
CA PHE A 41 15.74 -10.79 -1.54
C PHE A 41 16.79 -10.63 -0.43
N ASP A 42 18.09 -10.76 -0.72
CA ASP A 42 19.15 -10.49 0.25
C ASP A 42 19.19 -9.01 0.67
N ARG A 43 18.88 -8.08 -0.23
CA ARG A 43 18.73 -6.66 0.10
C ARG A 43 17.46 -6.37 0.90
N LEU A 44 16.37 -7.09 0.65
CA LEU A 44 15.17 -7.05 1.49
C LEU A 44 15.47 -7.56 2.91
N ARG A 45 16.22 -8.65 3.04
CA ARG A 45 16.69 -9.20 4.31
C ARG A 45 17.57 -8.21 5.08
N GLN A 46 18.48 -7.53 4.38
CA GLN A 46 19.30 -6.47 4.97
C GLN A 46 18.47 -5.24 5.38
N SER A 47 17.55 -4.76 4.55
CA SER A 47 16.74 -3.57 4.84
C SER A 47 15.77 -3.76 6.00
N ILE A 48 15.29 -4.99 6.22
CA ILE A 48 14.54 -5.41 7.41
C ILE A 48 15.45 -5.40 8.65
N ASN A 49 16.61 -6.05 8.59
CA ASN A 49 17.52 -6.21 9.74
C ASN A 49 18.15 -4.90 10.24
N ILE A 50 18.20 -3.85 9.42
CA ILE A 50 18.91 -2.59 9.70
C ILE A 50 17.99 -1.45 10.20
N SER A 51 16.66 -1.62 10.12
CA SER A 51 15.76 -0.45 10.12
C SER A 51 15.50 0.21 11.47
N VAL A 52 16.14 1.35 11.70
CA VAL A 52 15.51 2.47 12.42
C VAL A 52 14.63 3.24 11.42
N GLY A 53 13.31 3.15 11.56
CA GLY A 53 12.32 3.95 10.82
C GLY A 53 12.17 3.66 9.31
N GLY A 54 13.19 3.98 8.50
CA GLY A 54 13.03 4.21 7.06
C GLY A 54 13.09 2.98 6.14
N SER A 55 14.09 2.10 6.28
CA SER A 55 14.31 1.01 5.30
C SER A 55 13.22 -0.07 5.32
N ILE A 56 12.47 -0.13 6.43
CA ILE A 56 11.25 -0.91 6.62
C ILE A 56 10.13 -0.50 5.62
N TYR A 57 10.00 0.78 5.29
CA TYR A 57 8.96 1.29 4.36
C TYR A 57 9.14 0.71 2.95
N ALA A 58 10.37 0.73 2.45
CA ALA A 58 10.73 0.14 1.16
C ALA A 58 10.47 -1.38 1.17
N ALA A 59 10.91 -2.09 2.22
CA ALA A 59 10.73 -3.53 2.36
C ALA A 59 9.26 -3.98 2.14
N TYR A 60 8.31 -3.21 2.66
CA TYR A 60 6.88 -3.52 2.59
C TYR A 60 6.29 -3.32 1.19
N GLN A 61 6.82 -2.36 0.44
CA GLN A 61 6.40 -2.05 -0.93
C GLN A 61 7.05 -2.99 -1.95
N LEU A 62 8.30 -3.42 -1.72
CA LEU A 62 8.96 -4.46 -2.50
C LEU A 62 8.29 -5.83 -2.32
N GLY A 63 7.86 -6.14 -1.09
CA GLY A 63 7.52 -7.51 -0.69
C GLY A 63 6.44 -8.17 -1.55
N ARG A 64 5.35 -7.48 -1.88
CA ARG A 64 4.24 -8.09 -2.65
C ARG A 64 4.60 -8.35 -4.13
N PRO A 65 5.18 -7.38 -4.88
CA PRO A 65 5.79 -7.66 -6.19
C PRO A 65 6.85 -8.76 -6.15
N LEU A 66 7.75 -8.76 -5.16
CA LEU A 66 8.79 -9.79 -5.00
C LEU A 66 8.17 -11.17 -4.78
N ALA A 67 7.19 -11.31 -3.88
CA ALA A 67 6.50 -12.58 -3.64
C ALA A 67 5.83 -13.11 -4.92
N ARG A 68 5.16 -12.25 -5.69
CA ARG A 68 4.59 -12.66 -6.99
C ARG A 68 5.68 -13.12 -7.97
N ALA A 69 6.76 -12.36 -8.13
CA ALA A 69 7.85 -12.69 -9.04
C ALA A 69 8.56 -14.00 -8.65
N THR A 70 8.90 -14.17 -7.36
CA THR A 70 9.50 -15.39 -6.81
C THR A 70 8.61 -16.61 -7.01
N PHE A 71 7.30 -16.51 -6.74
CA PHE A 71 6.39 -17.64 -6.92
C PHE A 71 6.07 -17.95 -8.39
N ALA A 72 6.30 -17.01 -9.31
CA ALA A 72 6.32 -17.22 -10.77
C ALA A 72 7.65 -17.79 -11.31
N THR A 73 8.63 -18.10 -10.45
CA THR A 73 9.81 -18.89 -10.84
C THR A 73 9.61 -20.38 -10.56
N ASP A 74 10.44 -21.22 -11.16
CA ASP A 74 10.57 -22.65 -10.84
C ASP A 74 11.64 -22.91 -9.75
N ASP A 75 12.31 -21.87 -9.26
CA ASP A 75 13.33 -21.96 -8.19
C ASP A 75 12.66 -22.23 -6.84
N SER A 76 12.35 -23.50 -6.60
CA SER A 76 11.76 -23.96 -5.34
C SER A 76 12.59 -23.59 -4.10
N THR A 77 13.91 -23.41 -4.24
CA THR A 77 14.76 -23.00 -3.12
C THR A 77 14.53 -21.53 -2.82
N LEU A 78 14.50 -20.64 -3.82
CA LEU A 78 14.17 -19.23 -3.62
C LEU A 78 12.78 -19.03 -2.99
N LYS A 79 11.79 -19.86 -3.34
CA LYS A 79 10.46 -19.85 -2.69
C LYS A 79 10.56 -20.23 -1.21
N ARG A 80 11.30 -21.30 -0.88
CA ARG A 80 11.53 -21.74 0.51
C ARG A 80 12.32 -20.70 1.31
N ASP A 81 13.39 -20.13 0.73
CA ASP A 81 14.21 -19.09 1.33
C ASP A 81 13.35 -17.87 1.75
N LEU A 82 12.46 -17.43 0.85
CA LEU A 82 11.53 -16.31 1.09
C LEU A 82 10.54 -16.60 2.22
N VAL A 83 9.92 -17.79 2.25
CA VAL A 83 8.99 -18.20 3.31
C VAL A 83 9.71 -18.37 4.65
N GLY A 84 10.89 -19.00 4.66
CA GLY A 84 11.70 -19.23 5.86
C GLY A 84 12.22 -17.95 6.49
N HIS A 85 12.68 -16.97 5.70
CA HIS A 85 13.10 -15.67 6.23
C HIS A 85 11.92 -14.87 6.80
N ALA A 86 10.78 -14.84 6.11
CA ALA A 86 9.58 -14.17 6.62
C ALA A 86 9.08 -14.82 7.93
N ALA A 87 9.18 -16.14 8.06
CA ALA A 87 8.85 -16.84 9.30
C ALA A 87 9.88 -16.64 10.42
N ALA A 88 11.18 -16.50 10.09
CA ALA A 88 12.22 -16.15 11.06
C ALA A 88 11.96 -14.75 11.67
N LEU A 89 11.74 -13.74 10.81
CA LEU A 89 11.36 -12.40 11.27
C LEU A 89 10.14 -12.42 12.21
N ILE A 90 9.12 -13.24 11.90
CA ILE A 90 7.91 -13.41 12.71
C ILE A 90 8.14 -14.20 14.02
N ARG A 91 9.23 -14.95 14.16
CA ARG A 91 9.67 -15.54 15.45
C ARG A 91 10.47 -14.56 16.29
N ASP A 92 11.26 -13.71 15.64
CA ASP A 92 12.15 -12.75 16.29
C ASP A 92 11.43 -11.44 16.72
N LEU A 93 10.14 -11.30 16.40
CA LEU A 93 9.32 -10.18 16.89
C LEU A 93 9.12 -10.23 18.41
N PRO A 94 9.36 -9.11 19.13
CA PRO A 94 8.98 -9.00 20.52
C PRO A 94 7.45 -8.91 20.65
N THR A 95 6.93 -9.32 21.81
CA THR A 95 5.52 -9.07 22.15
C THR A 95 5.33 -7.66 22.70
N TYR A 96 4.10 -7.14 22.63
CA TYR A 96 3.71 -5.89 23.29
C TYR A 96 4.08 -5.90 24.78
N GLY A 97 4.01 -7.05 25.46
CA GLY A 97 4.44 -7.20 26.85
C GLY A 97 5.93 -6.91 27.01
N THR A 98 6.79 -7.61 26.26
CA THR A 98 8.25 -7.40 26.33
C THR A 98 8.68 -5.98 25.93
N VAL A 99 7.99 -5.34 24.97
CA VAL A 99 8.24 -3.95 24.59
C VAL A 99 7.79 -2.98 25.69
N ALA A 100 6.61 -3.18 26.28
CA ALA A 100 6.09 -2.32 27.34
C ALA A 100 6.81 -2.51 28.69
N GLU A 101 7.53 -3.63 28.86
CA GLU A 101 8.40 -3.91 30.00
C GLU A 101 9.82 -3.34 29.76
N GLY A 102 10.42 -3.50 28.57
CA GLY A 102 11.70 -2.86 28.24
C GLY A 102 11.62 -1.33 28.19
N ALA A 103 10.56 -0.75 27.62
CA ALA A 103 10.34 0.69 27.58
C ALA A 103 10.13 1.32 28.97
N ARG A 104 9.81 0.51 30.00
CA ARG A 104 9.85 0.97 31.40
C ARG A 104 11.28 1.13 31.87
N GLU A 105 12.14 0.14 31.63
CA GLU A 105 13.54 0.15 32.09
C GLU A 105 14.34 1.31 31.49
N ASP A 106 14.21 1.57 30.18
CA ASP A 106 14.84 2.72 29.50
C ASP A 106 14.42 4.06 30.15
N ILE A 107 13.12 4.27 30.41
CA ILE A 107 12.59 5.49 31.04
C ILE A 107 13.01 5.61 32.52
N PHE A 108 13.38 4.50 33.17
CA PHE A 108 13.81 4.49 34.56
C PHE A 108 15.33 4.57 34.73
N ALA A 109 16.13 4.24 33.71
CA ALA A 109 17.58 4.41 33.75
C ALA A 109 18.00 5.89 33.95
N GLU A 110 17.32 6.84 33.30
CA GLU A 110 17.57 8.29 33.48
C GLU A 110 16.94 8.87 34.77
N ALA A 111 16.18 8.10 35.56
CA ALA A 111 15.34 8.61 36.65
C ALA A 111 15.29 7.73 37.91
N ALA A 112 16.21 6.78 38.07
CA ALA A 112 16.13 5.72 39.07
C ALA A 112 16.14 6.21 40.53
N ASP A 113 17.03 7.17 40.85
CA ASP A 113 17.52 7.37 42.22
C ASP A 113 16.61 8.18 43.16
N SER A 114 15.40 8.59 42.74
CA SER A 114 14.61 9.57 43.52
C SER A 114 13.08 9.41 43.56
N ILE A 115 12.46 8.48 42.83
CA ILE A 115 10.99 8.46 42.66
C ILE A 115 10.38 7.12 43.12
N SER A 116 9.41 7.19 44.04
CA SER A 116 8.77 5.99 44.60
C SER A 116 7.90 5.23 43.58
N PRO A 117 7.70 3.90 43.76
CA PRO A 117 6.91 3.07 42.82
C PRO A 117 5.50 3.60 42.54
N ARG A 118 4.86 4.21 43.54
CA ARG A 118 3.49 4.77 43.41
C ARG A 118 3.46 6.03 42.56
N VAL A 119 4.48 6.89 42.67
CA VAL A 119 4.63 8.07 41.81
C VAL A 119 5.05 7.66 40.40
N ARG A 120 5.83 6.58 40.26
CA ARG A 120 6.16 5.95 38.97
C ARG A 120 4.90 5.47 38.22
N GLU A 121 4.00 4.74 38.89
CA GLU A 121 2.71 4.31 38.30
C GLU A 121 1.83 5.50 37.89
N VAL A 122 1.65 6.47 38.80
CA VAL A 122 0.87 7.69 38.53
C VAL A 122 1.49 8.51 37.40
N ARG A 123 2.83 8.60 37.30
CA ARG A 123 3.50 9.31 36.21
C ARG A 123 3.19 8.65 34.86
N VAL A 124 3.34 7.33 34.72
CA VAL A 124 3.01 6.63 33.45
C VAL A 124 1.54 6.83 33.06
N ALA A 125 0.62 6.82 34.05
CA ALA A 125 -0.80 7.08 33.82
C ALA A 125 -1.11 8.54 33.41
N LEU A 126 -0.31 9.52 33.84
CA LEU A 126 -0.47 10.95 33.52
C LEU A 126 0.29 11.40 32.26
N THR A 127 1.45 10.81 31.96
CA THR A 127 2.28 11.17 30.79
C THR A 127 1.92 10.41 29.52
N GLY A 128 1.24 9.27 29.64
CA GLY A 128 0.97 8.38 28.51
C GLY A 128 2.25 7.78 27.90
N SER A 129 3.33 7.66 28.67
CA SER A 129 4.65 7.22 28.19
C SER A 129 4.77 5.69 28.03
N GLY A 130 3.76 5.06 27.44
CA GLY A 130 3.82 3.70 26.89
C GLY A 130 3.97 3.73 25.36
N PRO A 131 3.99 2.56 24.69
CA PRO A 131 4.01 2.48 23.24
C PRO A 131 2.80 3.21 22.63
N LYS A 132 3.05 4.10 21.67
CA LYS A 132 2.00 4.84 20.98
C LYS A 132 1.51 4.11 19.74
N PHE A 133 0.21 4.21 19.50
CA PHE A 133 -0.52 3.63 18.38
C PHE A 133 -1.40 4.73 17.78
N ASP A 134 -1.10 5.16 16.56
CA ASP A 134 -1.70 6.36 15.94
C ASP A 134 -1.66 7.60 16.87
N GLY A 135 -0.52 7.80 17.55
CA GLY A 135 -0.31 8.89 18.52
C GLY A 135 -1.01 8.72 19.87
N LEU A 136 -1.99 7.81 19.99
CA LEU A 136 -2.64 7.49 21.26
C LEU A 136 -1.72 6.63 22.13
N PRO A 137 -1.69 6.85 23.46
CA PRO A 137 -1.14 5.85 24.36
C PRO A 137 -2.04 4.60 24.34
N LEU A 138 -1.48 3.43 24.02
CA LEU A 138 -2.20 2.19 24.26
C LEU A 138 -2.37 2.00 25.78
N PRO A 139 -3.57 1.60 26.26
CA PRO A 139 -3.71 1.24 27.67
C PRO A 139 -2.81 0.05 27.98
N TYR A 140 -2.20 0.05 29.17
CA TYR A 140 -1.39 -1.06 29.67
C TYR A 140 -2.31 -2.22 30.09
N ASP A 141 -2.90 -2.89 29.10
CA ASP A 141 -3.86 -3.97 29.26
C ASP A 141 -3.15 -5.32 29.07
N LYS A 142 -3.22 -6.17 30.10
CA LYS A 142 -2.60 -7.50 30.10
C LYS A 142 -3.05 -8.38 28.93
N ARG A 143 -4.24 -8.14 28.36
CA ARG A 143 -4.73 -8.87 27.17
C ARG A 143 -3.78 -8.73 25.98
N PHE A 144 -3.17 -7.55 25.79
CA PHE A 144 -2.30 -7.27 24.65
C PHE A 144 -0.90 -7.89 24.80
N HIS A 145 -0.45 -8.23 26.02
CA HIS A 145 0.94 -8.63 26.30
C HIS A 145 1.42 -9.85 25.49
N ALA A 146 0.51 -10.71 25.04
CA ALA A 146 0.85 -11.89 24.24
C ALA A 146 1.11 -11.57 22.75
N HIS A 147 0.61 -10.46 22.23
CA HIS A 147 0.66 -10.18 20.80
C HIS A 147 2.05 -9.74 20.35
N ARG A 148 2.58 -10.40 19.32
CA ARG A 148 3.76 -9.95 18.58
C ARG A 148 3.45 -8.65 17.84
N ILE A 149 4.36 -7.69 17.92
CA ILE A 149 4.22 -6.39 17.27
C ILE A 149 5.45 -6.04 16.44
N PHE A 150 5.30 -5.09 15.51
CA PHE A 150 6.41 -4.41 14.86
C PHE A 150 6.71 -3.10 15.60
N PRO A 151 7.66 -3.07 16.55
CA PRO A 151 8.14 -1.82 17.11
C PRO A 151 8.97 -1.06 16.08
N LEU A 152 8.66 0.21 15.84
CA LEU A 152 9.59 1.15 15.20
C LEU A 152 10.21 2.02 16.29
N LYS A 153 11.50 2.33 16.17
CA LYS A 153 12.15 3.35 17.00
C LYS A 153 12.12 4.69 16.28
N GLU A 154 11.38 5.65 16.84
CA GLU A 154 11.28 7.03 16.36
C GLU A 154 11.94 7.93 17.42
N GLY A 155 13.21 8.30 17.18
CA GLY A 155 14.06 8.93 18.19
C GLY A 155 14.24 8.03 19.41
N ASN A 156 13.79 8.50 20.58
CA ASN A 156 13.81 7.74 21.84
C ASN A 156 12.47 7.07 22.18
N GLN A 157 11.46 7.09 21.29
CA GLN A 157 10.16 6.44 21.53
C GLN A 157 10.00 5.18 20.67
N VAL A 158 9.37 4.15 21.24
CA VAL A 158 8.88 3.00 20.48
C VAL A 158 7.45 3.30 20.01
N VAL A 159 7.27 3.30 18.70
CA VAL A 159 6.02 3.66 18.02
C VAL A 159 5.54 2.48 17.20
N ILE A 160 4.24 2.19 17.27
CA ILE A 160 3.59 1.20 16.41
C ILE A 160 2.92 1.97 15.26
N ASN A 161 3.68 2.23 14.20
CA ASN A 161 3.17 2.91 13.01
C ASN A 161 2.19 1.99 12.27
N THR A 162 0.89 2.32 12.35
CA THR A 162 -0.16 1.43 11.84
C THR A 162 -0.14 1.34 10.31
N GLY A 163 0.09 2.43 9.58
CA GLY A 163 0.15 2.41 8.11
C GLY A 163 1.20 1.42 7.58
N ASN A 164 2.32 1.31 8.30
CA ASN A 164 3.43 0.43 7.98
C ASN A 164 3.12 -1.05 8.26
N ILE A 165 2.71 -1.40 9.48
CA ILE A 165 2.39 -2.80 9.84
C ILE A 165 1.19 -3.35 9.03
N HIS A 166 0.21 -2.52 8.66
CA HIS A 166 -0.90 -2.93 7.80
C HIS A 166 -0.46 -3.29 6.38
N GLN A 167 0.42 -2.48 5.76
CA GLN A 167 1.02 -2.80 4.47
C GLN A 167 1.83 -4.10 4.53
N PHE A 168 2.63 -4.29 5.59
CA PHE A 168 3.43 -5.50 5.78
C PHE A 168 2.57 -6.77 5.97
N GLY A 169 1.51 -6.69 6.78
CA GLY A 169 0.55 -7.78 6.93
C GLY A 169 -0.05 -8.21 5.59
N SER A 170 -0.37 -7.24 4.72
CA SER A 170 -0.91 -7.48 3.37
C SER A 170 0.10 -8.06 2.37
N TYR A 171 1.40 -7.83 2.57
CA TYR A 171 2.46 -8.58 1.89
C TYR A 171 2.50 -10.03 2.40
N LEU A 172 2.58 -10.23 3.72
CA LEU A 172 2.67 -11.56 4.32
C LEU A 172 1.45 -12.43 3.98
N SER A 173 0.25 -11.85 3.94
CA SER A 173 -0.97 -12.58 3.54
C SER A 173 -0.93 -13.04 2.09
N THR A 174 -0.33 -12.21 1.22
CA THR A 174 -0.07 -12.59 -0.18
C THR A 174 0.95 -13.73 -0.27
N LEU A 175 2.05 -13.66 0.51
CA LEU A 175 3.05 -14.72 0.60
C LEU A 175 2.44 -16.03 1.12
N VAL A 176 1.60 -15.98 2.15
CA VAL A 176 0.91 -17.17 2.68
C VAL A 176 -0.05 -17.76 1.64
N ARG A 177 -0.84 -16.94 0.94
CA ARG A 177 -1.74 -17.45 -0.12
C ARG A 177 -0.99 -18.07 -1.30
N LEU A 178 0.14 -17.50 -1.72
CA LEU A 178 0.97 -18.08 -2.78
C LEU A 178 1.63 -19.37 -2.31
N GLY A 179 2.21 -19.39 -1.10
CA GLY A 179 2.82 -20.58 -0.50
C GLY A 179 1.82 -21.72 -0.24
N ALA A 180 0.56 -21.42 0.08
CA ALA A 180 -0.49 -22.42 0.28
C ALA A 180 -1.00 -23.05 -1.03
N ALA A 181 -0.73 -22.43 -2.18
CA ALA A 181 -1.05 -22.95 -3.51
C ALA A 181 0.15 -23.65 -4.18
N ASP A 182 1.39 -23.35 -3.76
CA ASP A 182 2.61 -23.87 -4.38
C ASP A 182 2.97 -25.28 -3.87
N LYS A 183 3.19 -26.21 -4.81
CA LYS A 183 3.52 -27.61 -4.48
C LYS A 183 4.85 -27.74 -3.73
N ALA A 184 5.88 -26.97 -4.08
CA ALA A 184 7.21 -27.10 -3.53
C ALA A 184 7.37 -26.46 -2.14
N ILE A 185 6.45 -25.58 -1.75
CA ILE A 185 6.24 -25.19 -0.35
C ILE A 185 5.39 -26.23 0.38
N THR A 186 4.26 -26.63 -0.18
CA THR A 186 3.28 -27.50 0.51
C THR A 186 3.71 -28.95 0.70
N SER A 187 4.71 -29.43 -0.07
CA SER A 187 5.34 -30.75 0.12
C SER A 187 6.59 -30.72 1.01
N ASP A 188 7.10 -29.55 1.39
CA ASP A 188 8.30 -29.42 2.23
C ASP A 188 7.90 -29.24 3.71
N PRO A 189 8.26 -30.17 4.62
CA PRO A 189 7.84 -30.07 6.02
C PRO A 189 8.45 -28.90 6.80
N ALA A 190 9.55 -28.29 6.36
CA ALA A 190 10.12 -27.10 6.98
C ALA A 190 9.40 -25.85 6.47
N ALA A 191 9.31 -25.68 5.15
CA ALA A 191 8.63 -24.54 4.54
C ALA A 191 7.14 -24.47 4.93
N LEU A 192 6.48 -25.61 5.12
CA LEU A 192 5.11 -25.67 5.63
C LEU A 192 4.98 -25.23 7.10
N ARG A 193 5.97 -25.49 7.96
CA ARG A 193 6.01 -24.96 9.35
C ARG A 193 6.23 -23.44 9.34
N ASP A 194 7.11 -22.96 8.48
CA ASP A 194 7.37 -21.52 8.31
C ASP A 194 6.12 -20.79 7.79
N LEU A 195 5.45 -21.35 6.77
CA LEU A 195 4.18 -20.84 6.26
C LEU A 195 3.09 -20.79 7.35
N ARG A 196 3.01 -21.83 8.19
CA ARG A 196 2.10 -21.87 9.35
C ARG A 196 2.46 -20.83 10.41
N THR A 197 3.75 -20.62 10.69
CA THR A 197 4.24 -19.58 11.62
C THR A 197 3.77 -18.18 11.21
N ILE A 198 3.83 -17.86 9.90
CA ILE A 198 3.34 -16.60 9.35
C ILE A 198 1.79 -16.55 9.42
N THR A 199 1.12 -17.66 9.12
CA THR A 199 -0.35 -17.75 9.14
C THR A 199 -0.92 -17.50 10.54
N GLU A 200 -0.31 -18.10 11.57
CA GLU A 200 -0.70 -17.93 12.97
C GLU A 200 -0.48 -16.51 13.48
N TYR A 201 0.62 -15.84 13.08
CA TYR A 201 0.80 -14.40 13.33
C TYR A 201 -0.31 -13.57 12.67
N LEU A 202 -0.58 -13.81 11.38
CA LEU A 202 -1.60 -13.04 10.66
C LEU A 202 -3.01 -13.22 11.24
N SER A 203 -3.36 -14.41 11.71
CA SER A 203 -4.69 -14.67 12.29
C SER A 203 -4.81 -14.19 13.73
N ALA A 204 -3.85 -14.54 14.60
CA ALA A 204 -3.96 -14.36 16.05
C ALA A 204 -3.35 -13.05 16.58
N ASP A 205 -2.26 -12.56 15.98
CA ASP A 205 -1.54 -11.36 16.45
C ASP A 205 -1.86 -10.11 15.62
N PHE A 206 -2.12 -10.28 14.33
CA PHE A 206 -2.51 -9.17 13.46
C PHE A 206 -4.04 -9.01 13.40
N LEU A 207 -4.76 -9.90 12.70
CA LEU A 207 -6.20 -9.69 12.45
C LEU A 207 -7.00 -9.54 13.74
N ARG A 208 -6.82 -10.45 14.70
CA ARG A 208 -7.56 -10.41 15.95
C ARG A 208 -7.34 -9.10 16.71
N PHE A 209 -6.07 -8.71 16.89
CA PHE A 209 -5.69 -7.48 17.58
C PHE A 209 -6.31 -6.25 16.93
N PHE A 210 -6.04 -6.01 15.63
CA PHE A 210 -6.55 -4.83 14.92
C PHE A 210 -8.09 -4.84 14.79
N TRP A 211 -8.71 -5.99 14.55
CA TRP A 211 -10.16 -6.06 14.30
C TRP A 211 -11.01 -5.90 15.56
N LEU A 212 -10.60 -6.51 16.67
CA LEU A 212 -11.44 -6.65 17.87
C LEU A 212 -10.91 -5.94 19.12
N GLU A 213 -9.58 -5.79 19.28
CA GLU A 213 -8.98 -5.57 20.60
C GLU A 213 -8.25 -4.22 20.73
N ALA A 214 -7.49 -3.81 19.71
CA ALA A 214 -6.76 -2.54 19.66
C ALA A 214 -7.70 -1.36 19.40
N PRO A 215 -7.71 -0.28 20.21
CA PRO A 215 -8.58 0.87 19.99
C PRO A 215 -8.31 1.55 18.63
N ALA A 216 -9.27 1.45 17.71
CA ALA A 216 -9.10 1.97 16.35
C ALA A 216 -9.26 3.49 16.32
N TRP A 217 -8.18 4.22 16.04
CA TRP A 217 -8.18 5.68 15.95
C TRP A 217 -9.13 6.19 14.85
N HIS A 218 -9.71 7.36 15.08
CA HIS A 218 -10.50 8.08 14.08
C HIS A 218 -10.60 9.57 14.43
N TRP A 219 -10.84 10.43 13.43
CA TRP A 219 -11.10 11.87 13.62
C TRP A 219 -12.30 12.20 14.52
N SER A 220 -13.18 11.23 14.79
CA SER A 220 -14.30 11.36 15.75
C SER A 220 -13.97 10.84 17.17
N GLY A 221 -12.69 10.66 17.48
CA GLY A 221 -12.20 9.89 18.63
C GLY A 221 -12.23 8.38 18.39
N ALA A 222 -11.39 7.65 19.13
CA ALA A 222 -11.16 6.21 18.94
C ALA A 222 -12.38 5.32 19.23
N PHE A 223 -12.43 4.19 18.54
CA PHE A 223 -13.41 3.12 18.71
C PHE A 223 -12.83 2.00 19.60
N LYS A 224 -13.51 1.70 20.71
CA LYS A 224 -13.03 0.70 21.70
C LYS A 224 -13.22 -0.75 21.24
N GLY A 225 -14.17 -1.01 20.34
CA GLY A 225 -14.44 -2.33 19.74
C GLY A 225 -13.65 -2.59 18.46
N GLY A 226 -12.38 -2.19 18.44
CA GLY A 226 -11.47 -2.40 17.31
C GLY A 226 -11.92 -1.79 15.98
N MET A 227 -11.24 -2.21 14.90
CA MET A 227 -11.56 -1.78 13.55
C MET A 227 -12.94 -2.26 13.07
N LYS A 228 -13.49 -3.35 13.65
CA LYS A 228 -14.87 -3.77 13.42
C LYS A 228 -15.86 -2.64 13.74
N GLN A 229 -15.74 -2.02 14.92
CA GLN A 229 -16.64 -0.95 15.34
C GLN A 229 -16.47 0.31 14.48
N ARG A 230 -15.23 0.64 14.07
CA ARG A 230 -14.96 1.77 13.15
C ARG A 230 -15.57 1.54 11.76
N ALA A 231 -15.41 0.34 11.20
CA ALA A 231 -15.92 -0.01 9.87
C ALA A 231 -17.46 -0.03 9.81
N LEU A 232 -18.12 -0.61 10.83
CA LEU A 232 -19.57 -0.55 10.97
C LEU A 232 -20.08 0.90 11.07
N ALA A 233 -19.44 1.73 11.90
CA ALA A 233 -19.80 3.15 12.01
C ALA A 233 -19.69 3.88 10.66
N ARG A 234 -18.68 3.61 9.83
CA ARG A 234 -18.53 4.25 8.51
C ARG A 234 -19.63 3.86 7.52
N LEU A 235 -20.03 2.59 7.51
CA LEU A 235 -21.15 2.08 6.72
C LEU A 235 -22.48 2.66 7.24
N ASP A 236 -22.86 2.31 8.46
CA ASP A 236 -24.19 2.57 9.04
C ASP A 236 -24.38 4.02 9.51
N GLY A 237 -23.28 4.75 9.74
CA GLY A 237 -23.26 6.15 10.13
C GLY A 237 -23.42 6.39 11.64
N GLY A 238 -24.55 6.98 12.04
CA GLY A 238 -24.76 7.52 13.39
C GLY A 238 -24.24 8.95 13.59
N GLU A 239 -24.55 9.55 14.74
CA GLU A 239 -24.38 11.00 14.99
C GLU A 239 -22.94 11.50 14.77
N LYS A 240 -21.93 10.82 15.32
CA LYS A 240 -20.52 11.15 15.11
C LYS A 240 -20.14 11.23 13.63
N MET A 241 -20.64 10.29 12.83
CA MET A 241 -20.30 10.16 11.40
C MET A 241 -21.07 11.16 10.50
N ARG A 242 -22.06 11.87 11.04
CA ARG A 242 -22.79 12.93 10.33
C ARG A 242 -22.12 14.31 10.45
N LYS A 243 -21.06 14.45 11.28
CA LYS A 243 -20.39 15.74 11.54
C LYS A 243 -19.47 16.20 10.41
N ARG A 244 -18.98 15.27 9.58
CA ARG A 244 -18.19 15.47 8.36
C ARG A 244 -18.48 14.34 7.38
N THR A 245 -18.48 14.58 6.07
CA THR A 245 -18.62 13.47 5.11
C THR A 245 -17.40 12.56 5.09
N PHE A 246 -16.18 13.10 5.26
CA PHE A 246 -14.96 12.28 5.21
C PHE A 246 -14.78 11.34 6.41
N PHE A 247 -15.56 11.52 7.49
CA PHE A 247 -15.61 10.57 8.60
C PHE A 247 -16.17 9.20 8.18
N ARG A 248 -16.88 9.10 7.05
CA ARG A 248 -17.40 7.84 6.49
C ARG A 248 -16.50 7.17 5.46
N GLY A 249 -15.42 7.82 5.03
CA GLY A 249 -14.44 7.24 4.11
C GLY A 249 -13.56 6.19 4.80
N PHE A 250 -13.34 5.06 4.14
CA PHE A 250 -12.41 4.00 4.53
C PHE A 250 -10.97 4.37 4.17
N LEU A 251 -10.01 3.95 5.00
CA LEU A 251 -8.59 4.22 4.76
C LEU A 251 -7.86 2.93 4.40
N ASP A 252 -6.65 3.07 3.90
CA ASP A 252 -5.75 1.99 3.53
C ASP A 252 -5.58 0.94 4.63
N TYR A 253 -5.51 1.34 5.90
CA TYR A 253 -5.41 0.39 7.01
C TYR A 253 -6.63 -0.55 7.08
N ASP A 254 -7.84 -0.06 6.78
CA ASP A 254 -9.06 -0.88 6.81
C ASP A 254 -9.05 -1.85 5.63
N MET A 255 -8.70 -1.34 4.44
CA MET A 255 -8.60 -2.13 3.22
C MET A 255 -7.49 -3.19 3.31
N HIS A 256 -6.37 -2.91 3.99
CA HIS A 256 -5.32 -3.89 4.26
C HIS A 256 -5.76 -4.97 5.25
N VAL A 257 -6.42 -4.65 6.38
CA VAL A 257 -6.98 -5.69 7.28
C VAL A 257 -7.97 -6.59 6.53
N MET A 258 -8.84 -5.98 5.72
CA MET A 258 -9.80 -6.70 4.89
C MET A 258 -9.10 -7.60 3.85
N ALA A 259 -8.05 -7.11 3.18
CA ALA A 259 -7.27 -7.90 2.23
C ALA A 259 -6.48 -9.05 2.88
N VAL A 260 -5.95 -8.86 4.10
CA VAL A 260 -5.30 -9.92 4.88
C VAL A 260 -6.29 -11.03 5.22
N ALA A 261 -7.48 -10.68 5.71
CA ALA A 261 -8.53 -11.66 5.97
C ALA A 261 -9.01 -12.35 4.69
N ALA A 262 -9.06 -11.63 3.57
CA ALA A 262 -9.42 -12.20 2.27
C ALA A 262 -8.41 -13.25 1.80
N ASP A 263 -7.12 -12.93 1.86
CA ASP A 263 -6.06 -13.90 1.57
C ASP A 263 -6.13 -15.12 2.51
N LEU A 264 -6.37 -14.92 3.82
CA LEU A 264 -6.52 -16.03 4.78
C LEU A 264 -7.80 -16.87 4.56
N LYS A 265 -8.91 -16.29 4.08
CA LYS A 265 -10.12 -17.02 3.68
C LYS A 265 -9.91 -17.83 2.40
N ALA A 266 -9.01 -17.40 1.52
CA ALA A 266 -8.55 -18.24 0.40
C ALA A 266 -7.63 -19.37 0.89
N VAL A 267 -6.70 -19.09 1.81
CA VAL A 267 -5.79 -20.10 2.40
C VAL A 267 -6.58 -21.19 3.11
N SER A 268 -7.59 -20.87 3.92
CA SER A 268 -8.39 -21.89 4.63
C SER A 268 -9.19 -22.80 3.69
N ARG A 269 -9.48 -22.37 2.45
CA ARG A 269 -10.08 -23.21 1.40
C ARG A 269 -9.06 -24.15 0.74
N LEU A 270 -7.85 -23.65 0.48
CA LEU A 270 -6.75 -24.44 -0.10
C LEU A 270 -6.16 -25.45 0.88
N ARG A 271 -5.96 -25.02 2.14
CA ARG A 271 -5.22 -25.72 3.19
C ARG A 271 -5.83 -25.39 4.57
N ARG A 272 -6.89 -26.11 4.93
CA ARG A 272 -7.59 -25.97 6.23
C ARG A 272 -6.65 -26.14 7.44
N ASP A 273 -5.55 -26.87 7.30
CA ASP A 273 -4.59 -27.12 8.37
C ASP A 273 -3.65 -25.94 8.68
N LEU A 274 -3.56 -24.94 7.79
CA LEU A 274 -2.73 -23.74 8.02
C LEU A 274 -3.42 -22.69 8.90
N VAL A 275 -4.75 -22.61 8.86
CA VAL A 275 -5.52 -21.56 9.56
C VAL A 275 -6.13 -22.14 10.84
N PRO A 276 -5.76 -21.65 12.04
CA PRO A 276 -6.28 -22.19 13.30
C PRO A 276 -7.81 -22.07 13.39
N ALA A 277 -8.49 -23.16 13.75
CA ALA A 277 -9.96 -23.23 13.76
C ALA A 277 -10.63 -22.15 14.65
N ARG A 278 -9.96 -21.75 15.75
CA ARG A 278 -10.39 -20.68 16.67
C ARG A 278 -10.47 -19.29 16.02
N ASP A 279 -9.70 -19.05 14.96
CA ASP A 279 -9.54 -17.74 14.31
C ASP A 279 -10.37 -17.63 13.02
N LEU A 280 -10.95 -18.74 12.52
CA LEU A 280 -11.82 -18.77 11.34
C LEU A 280 -13.05 -17.84 11.48
N SER A 281 -13.60 -17.70 12.69
CA SER A 281 -14.75 -16.81 12.95
C SER A 281 -14.39 -15.34 12.75
N VAL A 282 -13.20 -14.92 13.18
CA VAL A 282 -12.67 -13.55 12.98
C VAL A 282 -12.41 -13.30 11.50
N ILE A 283 -11.78 -14.27 10.81
CA ILE A 283 -11.51 -14.19 9.38
C ILE A 283 -12.81 -14.05 8.59
N GLU A 284 -13.83 -14.84 8.90
CA GLU A 284 -15.12 -14.78 8.19
C GLU A 284 -15.87 -13.46 8.47
N ASP A 285 -15.88 -12.99 9.72
CA ASP A 285 -16.49 -11.72 10.12
C ASP A 285 -15.86 -10.49 9.42
N VAL A 286 -14.53 -10.46 9.30
CA VAL A 286 -13.84 -9.43 8.50
C VAL A 286 -14.25 -9.53 7.02
N ASN A 287 -14.32 -10.74 6.46
CA ASN A 287 -14.66 -10.95 5.05
C ASN A 287 -16.10 -10.57 4.72
N GLN A 288 -17.05 -10.82 5.61
CA GLN A 288 -18.44 -10.42 5.42
C GLN A 288 -18.56 -8.89 5.38
N LEU A 289 -17.86 -8.18 6.27
CA LEU A 289 -17.84 -6.72 6.22
C LEU A 289 -17.04 -6.19 5.02
N ALA A 290 -15.96 -6.84 4.60
CA ALA A 290 -15.21 -6.49 3.40
C ALA A 290 -16.07 -6.62 2.13
N ALA A 291 -16.84 -7.70 1.99
CA ALA A 291 -17.78 -7.87 0.89
C ALA A 291 -18.85 -6.76 0.89
N ARG A 292 -19.37 -6.40 2.07
CA ARG A 292 -20.29 -5.26 2.23
C ARG A 292 -19.66 -3.91 1.85
N VAL A 293 -18.41 -3.65 2.24
CA VAL A 293 -17.68 -2.43 1.84
C VAL A 293 -17.49 -2.38 0.33
N ILE A 294 -17.05 -3.46 -0.31
CA ILE A 294 -16.91 -3.52 -1.77
C ILE A 294 -18.26 -3.32 -2.47
N ALA A 295 -19.35 -3.86 -1.94
CA ALA A 295 -20.69 -3.70 -2.50
C ALA A 295 -21.30 -2.30 -2.33
N GLU A 296 -21.12 -1.66 -1.17
CA GLU A 296 -21.69 -0.32 -0.90
C GLU A 296 -20.82 0.85 -1.38
N ARG A 297 -19.51 0.63 -1.57
CA ARG A 297 -18.53 1.71 -1.87
C ARG A 297 -17.84 1.58 -3.21
N GLY A 298 -17.65 0.36 -3.72
CA GLY A 298 -16.96 0.11 -4.98
C GLY A 298 -17.92 0.17 -6.16
N THR A 299 -17.74 1.14 -7.05
CA THR A 299 -18.56 1.31 -8.25
C THR A 299 -17.73 1.21 -9.53
N ALA A 300 -18.35 0.69 -10.59
CA ALA A 300 -17.89 0.80 -11.96
C ALA A 300 -19.00 1.46 -12.78
N GLY A 301 -18.74 2.60 -13.41
CA GLY A 301 -19.71 3.30 -14.26
C GLY A 301 -20.09 2.51 -15.52
N ALA A 302 -21.14 2.95 -16.23
CA ALA A 302 -21.77 2.19 -17.32
C ALA A 302 -20.86 1.87 -18.53
N ASN A 303 -19.82 2.66 -18.77
CA ASN A 303 -18.78 2.39 -19.79
C ASN A 303 -17.69 1.40 -19.30
N GLY A 304 -17.74 1.01 -18.03
CA GLY A 304 -16.72 0.22 -17.35
C GLY A 304 -15.36 0.92 -17.27
N ALA A 305 -15.30 2.26 -17.24
CA ALA A 305 -14.07 3.05 -17.17
C ALA A 305 -14.12 4.16 -16.11
N ASP A 306 -15.17 4.19 -15.29
CA ASP A 306 -15.32 5.06 -14.12
C ASP A 306 -15.31 4.16 -12.87
N PHE A 307 -14.13 3.65 -12.50
CA PHE A 307 -13.94 3.04 -11.20
C PHE A 307 -13.92 4.15 -10.15
N SER A 308 -14.79 4.06 -9.15
CA SER A 308 -14.69 4.93 -7.98
C SER A 308 -14.95 4.17 -6.69
N PHE A 309 -14.25 4.58 -5.64
CA PHE A 309 -14.43 4.11 -4.27
C PHE A 309 -14.61 5.32 -3.35
N ASP A 310 -15.56 5.22 -2.41
CA ASP A 310 -15.93 6.27 -1.46
C ASP A 310 -16.17 7.67 -2.09
N ARG A 311 -16.67 7.68 -3.34
CA ARG A 311 -16.94 8.90 -4.12
C ARG A 311 -17.85 9.85 -3.36
N GLY A 312 -17.40 11.08 -3.15
CA GLY A 312 -18.16 12.12 -2.46
C GLY A 312 -18.04 12.12 -0.95
N PHE A 313 -17.44 11.10 -0.31
CA PHE A 313 -17.14 11.19 1.13
C PHE A 313 -15.98 12.15 1.39
N TRP A 314 -15.04 12.29 0.47
CA TRP A 314 -13.87 13.16 0.61
C TRP A 314 -14.12 14.65 0.29
N ASP A 315 -15.37 15.01 0.02
CA ASP A 315 -15.83 16.34 -0.44
C ASP A 315 -15.74 17.46 0.61
N ASP A 316 -15.54 17.14 1.90
CA ASP A 316 -15.34 18.11 2.98
C ASP A 316 -14.04 17.87 3.79
N ASN A 317 -13.13 17.08 3.24
CA ASN A 317 -11.80 16.88 3.82
C ASN A 317 -10.90 18.10 3.56
N PRO A 318 -10.14 18.63 4.54
CA PRO A 318 -9.20 19.71 4.31
C PRO A 318 -8.17 19.46 3.19
N ILE A 319 -7.83 18.21 2.90
CA ILE A 319 -6.85 17.83 1.87
C ILE A 319 -7.40 18.03 0.44
N SER A 320 -8.72 17.90 0.24
CA SER A 320 -9.36 18.05 -1.07
C SER A 320 -9.74 19.50 -1.41
N GLN A 321 -9.54 20.45 -0.48
CA GLN A 321 -9.95 21.85 -0.63
C GLN A 321 -9.28 22.57 -1.82
N TYR A 322 -8.19 22.03 -2.37
CA TYR A 322 -7.45 22.57 -3.51
C TYR A 322 -7.52 21.70 -4.79
N GLY A 323 -8.31 20.63 -4.78
CA GLY A 323 -8.32 19.64 -5.88
C GLY A 323 -8.86 20.14 -7.23
N GLY A 324 -9.44 21.35 -7.28
CA GLY A 324 -9.83 22.02 -8.53
C GLY A 324 -8.80 22.97 -9.12
N CYS A 325 -7.72 23.30 -8.41
CA CYS A 325 -6.70 24.23 -8.90
C CYS A 325 -5.71 23.54 -9.83
N GLN A 326 -5.58 24.04 -11.06
CA GLN A 326 -4.73 23.48 -12.11
C GLN A 326 -3.42 24.27 -12.32
N ASP A 327 -3.24 25.41 -11.63
CA ASP A 327 -2.03 26.23 -11.74
C ASP A 327 -0.77 25.49 -11.25
N ALA A 328 0.37 25.72 -11.91
CA ALA A 328 1.67 25.20 -11.46
C ALA A 328 2.25 25.91 -10.22
N ARG A 329 1.51 26.89 -9.66
CA ARG A 329 1.85 27.61 -8.41
C ARG A 329 0.89 27.20 -7.30
N LEU A 330 1.38 27.19 -6.06
CA LEU A 330 0.56 26.92 -4.88
C LEU A 330 -0.61 27.93 -4.83
N PRO A 331 -1.88 27.47 -4.83
CA PRO A 331 -3.02 28.35 -4.88
C PRO A 331 -3.21 29.14 -3.57
N SER A 332 -3.46 30.44 -3.68
CA SER A 332 -3.67 31.33 -2.53
C SER A 332 -5.10 31.33 -1.98
N ARG A 333 -6.01 30.56 -2.60
CA ARG A 333 -7.42 30.41 -2.21
C ARG A 333 -7.90 28.98 -2.50
N PRO A 334 -8.76 28.38 -1.65
CA PRO A 334 -9.39 27.10 -1.94
C PRO A 334 -10.21 27.08 -3.23
N CYS A 335 -10.26 25.90 -3.83
CA CYS A 335 -10.88 25.57 -5.11
C CYS A 335 -11.42 24.13 -5.01
N PRO A 336 -12.39 23.87 -4.10
CA PRO A 336 -12.82 22.51 -3.77
C PRO A 336 -13.60 21.86 -4.91
N ILE A 337 -13.38 20.55 -5.06
CA ILE A 337 -14.13 19.69 -5.99
C ILE A 337 -15.18 18.85 -5.24
N LYS A 338 -16.21 18.40 -5.97
CA LYS A 338 -17.30 17.56 -5.44
C LYS A 338 -17.40 16.23 -6.18
N GLY A 339 -17.93 15.22 -5.50
CA GLY A 339 -17.87 13.83 -5.94
C GLY A 339 -16.43 13.33 -6.09
N TYR A 340 -15.51 13.77 -5.23
CA TYR A 340 -14.09 13.37 -5.23
C TYR A 340 -13.93 11.93 -4.71
N THR A 341 -13.04 11.17 -5.34
CA THR A 341 -12.68 9.80 -4.95
C THR A 341 -11.48 9.80 -3.98
N ILE A 342 -10.57 8.84 -4.14
CA ILE A 342 -9.21 8.89 -3.58
C ILE A 342 -8.22 9.47 -4.59
N ASP A 343 -7.03 9.84 -4.12
CA ASP A 343 -5.91 10.23 -4.96
C ASP A 343 -5.20 9.02 -5.58
N ILE A 344 -4.36 9.26 -6.59
CA ILE A 344 -3.67 8.23 -7.36
C ILE A 344 -2.59 7.48 -6.56
N SER A 345 -2.00 8.10 -5.54
CA SER A 345 -0.96 7.48 -4.70
C SER A 345 -1.55 6.44 -3.74
N HIS A 346 -2.79 6.65 -3.30
CA HIS A 346 -3.60 5.66 -2.58
C HIS A 346 -4.27 4.67 -3.56
N ALA A 347 -4.65 5.11 -4.76
CA ALA A 347 -5.28 4.25 -5.77
C ALA A 347 -4.45 3.02 -6.16
N GLN A 348 -3.12 3.14 -6.19
CA GLN A 348 -2.23 2.04 -6.62
C GLN A 348 -2.35 0.76 -5.78
N ARG A 349 -2.94 0.82 -4.58
CA ARG A 349 -3.14 -0.34 -3.70
C ARG A 349 -4.37 -1.18 -4.07
N TRP A 350 -5.32 -0.63 -4.84
CA TRP A 350 -6.55 -1.32 -5.25
C TRP A 350 -6.38 -2.59 -6.10
N PRO A 351 -5.44 -2.69 -7.05
CA PRO A 351 -5.19 -3.94 -7.78
C PRO A 351 -4.83 -5.08 -6.81
N ALA A 352 -4.03 -4.75 -5.80
CA ALA A 352 -3.60 -5.68 -4.78
C ALA A 352 -4.77 -6.14 -3.89
N TRP A 353 -5.57 -5.20 -3.38
CA TRP A 353 -6.75 -5.51 -2.57
C TRP A 353 -7.81 -6.31 -3.35
N LEU A 354 -8.14 -5.91 -4.59
CA LEU A 354 -9.10 -6.62 -5.45
C LEU A 354 -8.61 -8.03 -5.84
N SER A 355 -7.29 -8.24 -6.02
CA SER A 355 -6.71 -9.58 -6.15
C SER A 355 -6.99 -10.46 -4.91
N SER A 356 -6.82 -9.93 -3.70
CA SER A 356 -7.06 -10.66 -2.46
C SER A 356 -8.57 -10.95 -2.27
N PHE A 357 -9.44 -9.98 -2.53
CA PHE A 357 -10.90 -10.17 -2.49
C PHE A 357 -11.40 -11.19 -3.53
N ALA A 358 -10.86 -11.22 -4.75
CA ALA A 358 -11.24 -12.19 -5.77
C ALA A 358 -10.94 -13.64 -5.37
N ALA A 359 -9.88 -13.87 -4.58
CA ALA A 359 -9.56 -15.18 -4.02
C ALA A 359 -10.52 -15.58 -2.87
N ALA A 360 -10.97 -14.60 -2.08
CA ALA A 360 -11.90 -14.80 -0.96
C ALA A 360 -13.38 -14.92 -1.38
N ALA A 361 -13.74 -14.42 -2.56
CA ALA A 361 -15.11 -14.41 -3.08
C ALA A 361 -15.81 -15.77 -2.89
N SER A 362 -16.98 -15.74 -2.26
CA SER A 362 -17.76 -16.90 -1.80
C SER A 362 -18.87 -17.25 -2.78
N THR A 363 -19.34 -16.27 -3.55
CA THR A 363 -20.33 -16.44 -4.63
C THR A 363 -19.76 -15.97 -5.97
N ASP A 364 -20.36 -16.43 -7.06
CA ASP A 364 -20.01 -15.93 -8.40
C ASP A 364 -20.49 -14.48 -8.62
N ALA A 365 -21.44 -14.00 -7.83
CA ALA A 365 -21.85 -12.60 -7.83
C ALA A 365 -20.72 -11.69 -7.32
N GLU A 366 -20.16 -12.01 -6.15
CA GLU A 366 -18.94 -11.34 -5.62
C GLU A 366 -17.79 -11.43 -6.64
N ARG A 367 -17.53 -12.64 -7.18
CA ARG A 367 -16.44 -12.87 -8.14
C ARG A 367 -16.57 -12.00 -9.39
N ARG A 368 -17.77 -11.92 -9.97
CA ARG A 368 -18.05 -11.07 -11.13
C ARG A 368 -17.94 -9.58 -10.77
N GLN A 369 -18.50 -9.14 -9.64
CA GLN A 369 -18.39 -7.74 -9.21
C GLN A 369 -16.94 -7.30 -9.04
N ILE A 370 -16.11 -8.11 -8.38
CA ILE A 370 -14.68 -7.81 -8.18
C ILE A 370 -13.93 -7.81 -9.52
N ALA A 371 -14.24 -8.72 -10.44
CA ALA A 371 -13.68 -8.70 -11.80
C ALA A 371 -14.07 -7.43 -12.59
N THR A 372 -15.34 -7.01 -12.52
CA THR A 372 -15.81 -5.76 -13.13
C THR A 372 -15.10 -4.54 -12.52
N LEU A 373 -14.91 -4.49 -11.20
CA LEU A 373 -14.17 -3.42 -10.53
C LEU A 373 -12.70 -3.39 -10.95
N ARG A 374 -12.02 -4.55 -11.09
CA ARG A 374 -10.65 -4.62 -11.62
C ARG A 374 -10.53 -4.10 -13.05
N LEU A 375 -11.42 -4.53 -13.94
CA LEU A 375 -11.44 -4.07 -15.34
C LEU A 375 -11.74 -2.56 -15.41
N SER A 376 -12.64 -2.07 -14.56
CA SER A 376 -12.95 -0.64 -14.47
C SER A 376 -11.77 0.16 -13.94
N LEU A 377 -11.01 -0.36 -12.98
CA LEU A 377 -9.78 0.26 -12.49
C LEU A 377 -8.69 0.27 -13.57
N ALA A 378 -8.50 -0.83 -14.30
CA ALA A 378 -7.55 -0.88 -15.41
C ALA A 378 -7.87 0.16 -16.49
N LYS A 379 -9.12 0.22 -16.94
CA LYS A 379 -9.57 1.23 -17.92
C LYS A 379 -9.49 2.66 -17.39
N ARG A 380 -9.75 2.89 -16.10
CA ARG A 380 -9.63 4.19 -15.41
C ARG A 380 -8.18 4.68 -15.42
N ILE A 381 -7.26 3.88 -14.86
CA ILE A 381 -5.81 4.15 -14.83
C ILE A 381 -5.26 4.33 -16.25
N ALA A 382 -5.63 3.46 -17.19
CA ALA A 382 -5.16 3.54 -18.57
C ALA A 382 -5.74 4.72 -19.37
N GLY A 383 -6.81 5.35 -18.87
CA GLY A 383 -7.32 6.65 -19.36
C GLY A 383 -6.56 7.86 -18.81
N ASP A 384 -5.85 7.72 -17.68
CA ASP A 384 -5.05 8.79 -17.06
C ASP A 384 -3.58 8.80 -17.49
N ILE A 385 -3.13 7.79 -18.23
CA ILE A 385 -1.79 7.73 -18.83
C ILE A 385 -1.60 8.90 -19.80
N ARG A 386 -0.75 9.85 -19.40
CA ARG A 386 -0.33 11.02 -20.19
C ARG A 386 1.18 10.98 -20.39
N TYR A 387 1.69 11.66 -21.41
CA TYR A 387 3.12 11.80 -21.64
C TYR A 387 3.52 13.26 -21.87
N SER A 388 4.53 13.73 -21.15
CA SER A 388 5.16 15.03 -21.37
C SER A 388 6.61 14.81 -21.80
N ASN A 389 6.94 15.21 -23.03
CA ASN A 389 8.27 15.04 -23.61
C ASN A 389 8.79 13.58 -23.51
N GLY A 390 7.92 12.59 -23.74
CA GLY A 390 8.22 11.15 -23.67
C GLY A 390 8.23 10.53 -22.26
N ARG A 391 7.90 11.30 -21.21
CA ARG A 391 7.91 10.84 -19.80
C ARG A 391 6.49 10.78 -19.25
N LEU A 392 6.20 9.74 -18.47
CA LEU A 392 4.88 9.47 -17.93
C LEU A 392 4.41 10.60 -16.99
N LEU A 393 3.12 10.93 -17.10
CA LEU A 393 2.33 11.60 -16.07
C LEU A 393 1.01 10.83 -15.89
N LEU A 394 0.50 10.83 -14.67
CA LEU A 394 -0.85 10.41 -14.27
C LEU A 394 -1.54 11.60 -13.61
N THR A 395 -2.87 11.56 -13.51
CA THR A 395 -3.65 12.55 -12.75
C THR A 395 -3.45 12.37 -11.25
N ASN A 396 -3.45 13.47 -10.48
CA ASN A 396 -3.40 13.37 -9.02
C ASN A 396 -4.61 12.64 -8.41
N PHE A 397 -5.79 12.67 -9.05
CA PHE A 397 -6.99 12.02 -8.54
C PHE A 397 -7.44 10.85 -9.42
N LEU A 398 -7.93 9.78 -8.79
CA LEU A 398 -8.33 8.54 -9.48
C LEU A 398 -9.53 8.73 -10.42
N ASP A 399 -10.34 9.77 -10.21
CA ASP A 399 -11.44 10.17 -11.10
C ASP A 399 -11.00 10.97 -12.34
N GLY A 400 -9.69 11.22 -12.52
CA GLY A 400 -9.12 11.89 -13.70
C GLY A 400 -9.00 13.41 -13.61
N ARG A 401 -9.45 14.00 -12.49
CA ARG A 401 -9.10 15.39 -12.19
C ARG A 401 -7.64 15.49 -11.80
N ASP A 402 -7.03 16.59 -12.22
CA ASP A 402 -5.61 16.83 -11.99
C ASP A 402 -5.41 18.23 -11.42
N GLY A 403 -5.43 18.29 -10.10
CA GLY A 403 -5.31 19.52 -9.32
C GLY A 403 -4.43 19.33 -8.09
N TRP A 404 -4.29 20.36 -7.27
CA TRP A 404 -3.44 20.29 -6.08
C TRP A 404 -3.99 19.32 -5.02
N PHE A 405 -3.15 18.39 -4.58
CA PHE A 405 -3.37 17.55 -3.40
C PHE A 405 -2.48 18.06 -2.27
N ILE A 406 -3.07 18.55 -1.17
CA ILE A 406 -2.33 19.31 -0.15
C ILE A 406 -2.57 18.74 1.23
N THR A 407 -1.53 18.16 1.83
CA THR A 407 -1.61 17.43 3.12
C THR A 407 -1.46 18.33 4.37
N THR A 408 -1.63 19.65 4.20
CA THR A 408 -1.49 20.65 5.28
C THR A 408 -2.44 20.38 6.44
N GLY A 409 -1.88 20.32 7.65
CA GLY A 409 -2.59 20.01 8.89
C GLY A 409 -2.14 18.71 9.55
N SER A 410 -1.30 17.91 8.89
CA SER A 410 -0.50 16.89 9.57
C SER A 410 0.76 17.50 10.20
N GLU A 411 1.10 17.08 11.41
CA GLU A 411 2.28 17.58 12.17
C GLU A 411 3.62 17.11 11.57
N GLY A 412 3.59 16.24 10.55
CA GLY A 412 4.76 15.70 9.85
C GLY A 412 5.24 16.48 8.62
N GLY A 413 4.57 17.56 8.23
CA GLY A 413 5.09 18.48 7.19
C GLY A 413 5.11 17.94 5.75
N HIS A 414 4.35 16.88 5.44
CA HIS A 414 4.25 16.35 4.08
C HIS A 414 3.75 17.40 3.07
N GLY A 415 4.13 17.19 1.81
CA GLY A 415 4.11 18.23 0.78
C GLY A 415 2.73 18.72 0.32
N ALA A 416 2.78 19.83 -0.43
CA ALA A 416 1.74 20.24 -1.35
C ALA A 416 2.12 19.73 -2.75
N HIS A 417 1.28 18.90 -3.34
CA HIS A 417 1.53 18.21 -4.60
C HIS A 417 0.85 18.94 -5.77
N PRO A 418 1.60 19.61 -6.67
CA PRO A 418 1.03 20.20 -7.89
C PRO A 418 0.43 19.14 -8.81
N PRO A 419 -0.38 19.53 -9.81
CA PRO A 419 -0.92 18.62 -10.83
C PRO A 419 0.12 17.63 -11.38
N SER A 420 -0.33 16.40 -11.59
CA SER A 420 0.43 15.21 -11.95
C SER A 420 1.59 14.77 -11.04
N SER A 421 1.95 15.49 -9.97
CA SER A 421 3.13 15.12 -9.15
C SER A 421 2.98 13.86 -8.29
N LEU A 422 1.77 13.34 -8.12
CA LEU A 422 1.55 12.03 -7.51
C LEU A 422 1.86 10.85 -8.46
N THR A 423 2.21 11.10 -9.73
CA THR A 423 2.71 10.06 -10.66
C THR A 423 3.86 9.27 -10.06
N GLY A 424 4.82 9.98 -9.44
CA GLY A 424 6.00 9.36 -8.84
C GLY A 424 5.67 8.39 -7.72
N TRP A 425 4.57 8.67 -7.00
CA TRP A 425 4.04 7.83 -5.93
C TRP A 425 3.22 6.67 -6.46
N ALA A 426 2.27 6.90 -7.38
CA ALA A 426 1.36 5.89 -7.91
C ALA A 426 2.05 4.76 -8.68
N MET A 427 3.18 5.08 -9.33
CA MET A 427 4.02 4.11 -10.03
C MET A 427 5.11 3.51 -9.14
N ARG A 428 5.31 4.09 -7.94
CA ARG A 428 6.43 3.80 -7.02
C ARG A 428 6.48 2.32 -6.66
N TYR A 429 5.35 1.72 -6.30
CA TYR A 429 5.32 0.35 -5.76
C TYR A 429 5.09 -0.74 -6.82
N GLY A 430 4.95 -0.37 -8.10
CA GLY A 430 4.67 -1.31 -9.19
C GLY A 430 3.32 -2.04 -9.12
N ALA A 431 2.49 -1.75 -8.11
CA ALA A 431 1.23 -2.48 -7.86
C ALA A 431 0.17 -2.27 -8.97
N LEU A 432 0.25 -1.17 -9.72
CA LEU A 432 -0.54 -0.97 -10.94
C LEU A 432 -0.22 -1.99 -12.04
N ALA A 433 0.95 -2.64 -12.02
CA ALA A 433 1.26 -3.74 -12.93
C ALA A 433 0.43 -5.02 -12.67
N GLU A 434 -0.27 -5.16 -11.52
CA GLU A 434 -1.32 -6.19 -11.33
C GLU A 434 -2.58 -5.93 -12.20
N LEU A 435 -2.56 -4.94 -13.10
CA LEU A 435 -3.59 -4.64 -14.11
C LEU A 435 -3.08 -4.74 -15.57
N ALA A 436 -1.80 -5.07 -15.78
CA ALA A 436 -1.19 -5.11 -17.12
C ALA A 436 -1.80 -6.17 -18.05
N ASP A 437 -2.40 -7.22 -17.48
CA ASP A 437 -3.21 -8.25 -18.11
C ASP A 437 -4.57 -7.75 -18.60
N LEU A 438 -5.08 -6.66 -18.00
CA LEU A 438 -6.39 -6.06 -18.30
C LEU A 438 -6.28 -4.85 -19.25
N ASP A 439 -5.16 -4.12 -19.21
CA ASP A 439 -4.84 -3.09 -20.22
C ASP A 439 -3.30 -2.98 -20.43
N PRO A 440 -2.78 -3.33 -21.63
CA PRO A 440 -1.33 -3.35 -21.87
C PRO A 440 -0.68 -1.95 -21.86
N ARG A 441 -1.48 -0.87 -21.95
CA ARG A 441 -0.95 0.50 -21.82
C ARG A 441 -0.32 0.74 -20.45
N ILE A 442 -0.81 0.05 -19.41
CA ILE A 442 -0.29 0.15 -18.04
C ILE A 442 1.12 -0.44 -17.95
N ALA A 443 1.40 -1.55 -18.65
CA ALA A 443 2.76 -2.09 -18.75
C ALA A 443 3.72 -1.12 -19.45
N THR A 444 3.27 -0.49 -20.54
CA THR A 444 4.03 0.54 -21.27
C THR A 444 4.30 1.77 -20.41
N ALA A 445 3.32 2.25 -19.64
CA ALA A 445 3.48 3.33 -18.69
C ALA A 445 4.50 2.98 -17.59
N GLN A 446 4.42 1.79 -16.99
CA GLN A 446 5.40 1.33 -16.00
C GLN A 446 6.80 1.24 -16.61
N GLN A 447 6.94 0.79 -17.86
CA GLN A 447 8.23 0.78 -18.57
C GLN A 447 8.80 2.20 -18.75
N HIS A 448 8.00 3.18 -19.18
CA HIS A 448 8.43 4.57 -19.32
C HIS A 448 8.76 5.26 -17.98
N PHE A 449 7.97 5.00 -16.94
CA PHE A 449 8.29 5.41 -15.57
C PHE A 449 9.67 4.88 -15.17
N CYS A 450 9.87 3.58 -15.31
CA CYS A 450 11.10 2.90 -14.94
C CYS A 450 12.32 3.39 -15.70
N GLN A 451 12.21 3.61 -17.02
CA GLN A 451 13.26 4.26 -17.81
C GLN A 451 13.62 5.64 -17.25
N THR A 452 12.60 6.47 -16.92
CA THR A 452 12.80 7.81 -16.34
C THR A 452 13.45 7.78 -14.95
N ILE A 453 13.15 6.76 -14.15
CA ILE A 453 13.70 6.55 -12.79
C ILE A 453 15.17 6.16 -12.82
N ILE A 454 15.55 5.20 -13.67
CA ILE A 454 16.94 4.67 -13.72
C ILE A 454 17.89 5.49 -14.60
N SER A 455 17.35 6.34 -15.47
CA SER A 455 18.14 7.16 -16.41
C SER A 455 19.10 8.12 -15.71
N THR A 456 20.29 8.28 -16.28
CA THR A 456 21.28 9.29 -15.90
C THR A 456 21.20 10.55 -16.76
N ASN A 457 20.30 10.62 -17.75
CA ASN A 457 20.12 11.79 -18.61
C ASN A 457 19.67 13.00 -17.76
N PRO A 458 20.38 14.15 -17.81
CA PRO A 458 20.03 15.33 -17.02
C PRO A 458 18.59 15.85 -17.23
N ALA A 459 17.97 15.59 -18.39
CA ALA A 459 16.57 15.92 -18.61
C ALA A 459 15.60 15.01 -17.82
N ASP A 460 15.91 13.72 -17.72
CA ASP A 460 15.10 12.74 -16.97
C ASP A 460 15.27 12.93 -15.47
N VAL A 461 16.50 13.20 -15.02
CA VAL A 461 16.80 13.59 -13.63
C VAL A 461 15.99 14.83 -13.25
N ARG A 462 16.09 15.93 -14.00
CA ARG A 462 15.30 17.16 -13.75
C ARG A 462 13.79 16.92 -13.79
N PHE A 463 13.31 16.00 -14.63
CA PHE A 463 11.89 15.66 -14.69
C PHE A 463 11.43 14.90 -13.44
N ARG A 464 12.15 13.86 -13.00
CA ARG A 464 11.75 13.11 -11.79
C ARG A 464 11.89 13.95 -10.51
N MET A 465 12.92 14.79 -10.42
CA MET A 465 13.07 15.74 -9.31
C MET A 465 11.92 16.77 -9.22
N ARG A 466 11.23 17.04 -10.34
CA ARG A 466 10.08 17.97 -10.39
C ARG A 466 8.72 17.28 -10.21
N ASN A 467 8.54 16.11 -10.82
CA ASN A 467 7.21 15.50 -10.99
C ASN A 467 7.05 14.16 -10.26
N TYR A 468 8.12 13.55 -9.73
CA TYR A 468 8.05 12.25 -9.04
C TYR A 468 8.52 12.26 -7.59
N GLY A 469 9.50 13.11 -7.24
CA GLY A 469 10.01 13.24 -5.86
C GLY A 469 9.10 14.05 -4.95
N GLU A 470 9.37 14.02 -3.64
CA GLU A 470 8.72 14.92 -2.69
C GLU A 470 9.17 16.36 -2.94
N PRO A 471 8.24 17.32 -3.13
CA PRO A 471 8.57 18.72 -3.12
C PRO A 471 8.77 19.15 -1.66
N GLU A 472 10.02 19.25 -1.20
CA GLU A 472 10.31 19.94 0.06
C GLU A 472 9.90 21.41 -0.10
N ALA A 473 8.73 21.72 0.43
CA ALA A 473 8.12 23.05 0.40
C ALA A 473 8.80 23.95 1.42
N ASN A 474 10.07 24.31 1.18
CA ASN A 474 10.75 25.35 1.95
C ASN A 474 10.20 26.73 1.52
N PRO A 475 9.36 27.40 2.34
CA PRO A 475 8.65 28.60 1.91
C PRO A 475 9.57 29.81 1.69
N ALA A 476 10.82 29.75 2.17
CA ALA A 476 11.83 30.79 2.01
C ALA A 476 12.81 30.55 0.84
N ASN A 477 12.94 29.32 0.34
CA ASN A 477 13.96 28.94 -0.65
C ASN A 477 13.41 28.31 -1.95
N GLY A 478 12.10 28.11 -2.04
CA GLY A 478 11.49 27.35 -3.14
C GLY A 478 11.69 25.84 -3.01
N ILE A 479 11.13 25.08 -3.96
CA ILE A 479 11.17 23.61 -3.94
C ILE A 479 12.60 23.13 -4.15
N ARG A 480 13.21 22.55 -3.12
CA ARG A 480 14.47 21.81 -3.23
C ARG A 480 14.14 20.32 -3.45
N PRO A 481 14.76 19.65 -4.43
CA PRO A 481 14.64 18.20 -4.54
C PRO A 481 15.46 17.50 -3.44
N GLN A 482 14.90 16.48 -2.81
CA GLN A 482 15.67 15.57 -1.96
C GLN A 482 16.73 14.81 -2.77
N SER A 483 17.88 14.58 -2.17
CA SER A 483 19.02 13.88 -2.78
C SER A 483 18.81 12.36 -2.88
N ASP A 484 19.31 11.78 -3.97
CA ASP A 484 19.70 10.37 -4.16
C ASP A 484 18.67 9.24 -3.91
N GLU A 485 17.43 9.53 -3.54
CA GLU A 485 16.30 8.57 -3.60
C GLU A 485 16.09 7.95 -5.00
N TYR A 486 16.62 8.57 -6.06
CA TYR A 486 16.40 8.18 -7.44
C TYR A 486 17.70 7.99 -8.24
N GLY A 487 18.21 6.76 -8.24
CA GLY A 487 19.36 6.33 -9.05
C GLY A 487 19.35 4.82 -9.30
N ALA A 488 20.32 4.30 -10.05
CA ALA A 488 20.36 2.90 -10.48
C ALA A 488 20.36 1.85 -9.33
N ASN A 489 20.73 2.27 -8.12
CA ASN A 489 20.77 1.45 -6.91
C ASN A 489 19.63 1.74 -5.91
N SER A 490 18.70 2.66 -6.21
CA SER A 490 17.62 3.00 -5.28
C SER A 490 16.49 1.95 -5.28
N PRO A 491 15.65 1.86 -4.23
CA PRO A 491 14.54 0.89 -4.17
C PRO A 491 13.64 0.90 -5.41
N TYR A 492 13.41 2.08 -6.00
CA TYR A 492 12.56 2.23 -7.19
C TYR A 492 13.19 1.62 -8.44
N ALA A 493 14.51 1.65 -8.59
CA ALA A 493 15.20 0.94 -9.66
C ALA A 493 15.04 -0.59 -9.52
N HIS A 494 14.92 -1.10 -8.31
CA HIS A 494 14.74 -2.54 -8.03
C HIS A 494 13.31 -3.00 -8.27
N ILE A 495 12.31 -2.17 -7.92
CA ILE A 495 10.90 -2.39 -8.30
C ILE A 495 10.78 -2.52 -9.81
N CYS A 496 11.44 -1.62 -10.54
CA CYS A 496 11.48 -1.64 -12.00
C CYS A 496 12.11 -2.92 -12.59
N ARG A 497 13.15 -3.46 -11.96
CA ARG A 497 13.73 -4.77 -12.33
C ARG A 497 12.78 -5.92 -12.04
N MET A 498 12.12 -5.92 -10.87
CA MET A 498 11.19 -6.98 -10.47
C MET A 498 9.91 -7.03 -11.31
N VAL A 499 9.34 -5.88 -11.65
CA VAL A 499 8.17 -5.82 -12.56
C VAL A 499 8.56 -6.26 -13.97
N GLU A 500 9.76 -5.94 -14.44
CA GLU A 500 10.26 -6.42 -15.74
C GLU A 500 10.49 -7.95 -15.77
N ILE A 501 10.94 -8.57 -14.67
CA ILE A 501 10.93 -10.04 -14.55
C ILE A 501 9.49 -10.57 -14.60
N ALA A 502 8.61 -10.01 -13.79
CA ALA A 502 7.22 -10.48 -13.66
C ALA A 502 6.38 -10.30 -14.94
N ARG A 503 6.84 -9.47 -15.89
CA ARG A 503 6.23 -9.29 -17.23
C ARG A 503 6.71 -10.30 -18.27
N ARG A 504 7.84 -10.98 -18.04
CA ARG A 504 8.46 -11.94 -18.98
C ARG A 504 7.97 -13.39 -18.79
N ARG A 505 6.97 -13.59 -17.93
CA ARG A 505 6.47 -14.87 -17.41
C ARG A 505 4.95 -14.86 -17.39
#